data_AF-A0A963B4Y9-F1
#
_entry.id   AF-A0A963B4Y9-F1
#
_cell.length_a   1.000
_cell.length_b   1.000
_cell.length_c   1.000
_cell.angle_alpha   90.00
_cell.angle_beta   90.00
_cell.angle_gamma   90.00
#
_symmetry.space_group_name_H-M   'P 1'
#
loop_
_entity.id
_entity.type
_entity.pdbx_description
1 polymer ?
#
loop_
_entity_poly.entity_id
_entity_poly.type
_entity_poly.pdbx_seq_one_letter_code
_entity_poly.pdbx_strand_id
1 'polypeptide(L)' 'MTETSKKPGEDQEERIPAMQSLLDNPFLLLFIGVAMPTVFYIVWGIMEIVTIPVAP' A
#
# COMPACT_ATOMS: atom_id res chain seq x y z
N MET A 1 -24.80 -28.22 40.12
CA MET A 1 -24.75 -28.28 38.65
C MET A 1 -24.79 -26.84 38.15
N THR A 2 -23.63 -26.22 37.98
CA THR A 2 -23.53 -24.85 37.44
C THR A 2 -23.50 -24.96 35.92
N GLU A 3 -24.57 -24.49 35.28
CA GLU A 3 -24.68 -24.46 33.84
C GLU A 3 -23.61 -23.56 33.25
N THR A 4 -22.75 -24.16 32.42
CA THR A 4 -21.82 -23.46 31.55
C THR A 4 -22.64 -22.68 30.52
N SER A 5 -22.97 -21.42 30.81
CA SER A 5 -23.56 -20.50 29.84
C SER A 5 -22.50 -20.13 28.79
N LYS A 6 -22.42 -20.97 27.75
CA LYS A 6 -21.66 -20.72 26.53
C LYS A 6 -22.29 -19.50 25.84
N LYS A 7 -21.66 -18.33 25.96
CA LYS A 7 -22.01 -17.14 25.17
C LYS A 7 -21.82 -17.47 23.68
N PRO A 8 -22.84 -17.34 22.83
CA PRO A 8 -22.67 -17.40 21.40
C PRO A 8 -22.19 -16.01 20.93
N GLY A 9 -20.89 -15.84 20.69
CA GLY A 9 -20.38 -14.56 20.19
C GLY A 9 -18.86 -14.35 20.25
N GLU A 10 -18.10 -15.26 20.87
CA GLU A 10 -16.66 -15.31 20.66
C GLU A 10 -16.40 -15.93 19.28
N ASP A 11 -15.47 -15.38 18.50
CA ASP A 11 -14.91 -15.92 17.23
C ASP A 11 -15.43 -15.40 15.88
N GLN A 12 -15.99 -14.19 15.82
CA GLN A 12 -15.95 -13.42 14.57
C GLN A 12 -14.95 -12.29 14.73
N GLU A 13 -13.67 -12.68 14.79
CA GLU A 13 -12.55 -11.77 14.58
C GLU A 13 -12.71 -11.19 13.17
N GLU A 14 -13.33 -10.02 13.10
CA GLU A 14 -13.77 -9.39 11.85
C GLU A 14 -12.52 -9.12 11.01
N ARG A 15 -12.29 -9.99 10.01
CA ARG A 15 -11.06 -9.97 9.22
C ARG A 15 -11.00 -8.64 8.46
N ILE A 16 -10.15 -7.73 8.94
CA ILE A 16 -10.00 -6.40 8.35
C ILE A 16 -9.65 -6.58 6.86
N PRO A 17 -10.45 -6.02 5.94
CA PRO A 17 -10.17 -6.12 4.51
C PRO A 17 -8.80 -5.51 4.18
N ALA A 18 -7.98 -6.22 3.39
CA ALA A 18 -6.61 -5.79 3.08
C ALA A 18 -6.55 -4.40 2.41
N MET A 19 -7.55 -4.08 1.59
CA MET A 19 -7.66 -2.76 0.96
C MET A 19 -7.96 -1.66 1.98
N GLN A 20 -8.74 -1.96 3.02
CA GLN A 20 -9.06 -1.01 4.08
C GLN A 20 -7.82 -0.73 4.94
N SER A 21 -7.07 -1.76 5.33
CA SER A 21 -5.83 -1.58 6.08
C SER A 21 -4.75 -0.80 5.29
N LEU A 22 -4.75 -0.91 3.96
CA LEU A 22 -3.88 -0.10 3.09
C LEU A 22 -4.31 1.38 3.09
N LEU A 23 -5.62 1.66 3.01
CA LEU A 23 -6.18 3.01 3.01
C LEU A 23 -6.16 3.69 4.39
N ASP A 24 -6.19 2.91 5.46
CA ASP A 24 -6.17 3.40 6.84
C ASP A 24 -4.77 3.87 7.30
N ASN A 25 -3.71 3.52 6.56
CA ASN A 25 -2.35 3.95 6.89
C ASN A 25 -1.95 5.19 6.07
N PRO A 26 -1.96 6.40 6.67
CA PRO A 26 -1.63 7.64 5.96
C PRO A 26 -0.20 7.66 5.41
N PHE A 27 0.75 6.96 6.03
CA PHE A 27 2.12 6.88 5.54
C PHE A 27 2.25 5.99 4.31
N LEU A 28 1.47 4.90 4.21
CA LEU A 28 1.43 4.09 2.99
C LEU A 28 0.83 4.88 1.83
N LEU A 29 -0.22 5.67 2.10
CA LEU A 29 -0.81 6.55 1.09
C LEU A 29 0.17 7.63 0.64
N LEU A 30 0.86 8.27 1.59
CA LEU A 30 1.90 9.26 1.29
C LEU A 30 3.04 8.62 0.49
N PHE A 31 3.51 7.45 0.91
CA PHE A 31 4.58 6.73 0.23
C PHE A 31 4.20 6.43 -1.22
N ILE A 32 3.02 5.85 -1.47
CA ILE A 32 2.55 5.57 -2.83
C ILE A 32 2.39 6.87 -3.62
N GLY A 33 1.83 7.92 -2.99
CA GLY A 33 1.60 9.22 -3.61
C GLY A 33 2.88 9.94 -4.05
N VAL A 34 3.99 9.76 -3.33
CA VAL A 34 5.30 10.35 -3.69
C VAL A 34 6.12 9.38 -4.53
N ALA A 35 6.21 8.10 -4.15
CA ALA A 35 7.02 7.11 -4.82
C ALA A 35 6.56 6.87 -6.27
N MET A 36 5.25 6.84 -6.54
CA MET A 36 4.73 6.65 -7.90
C MET A 36 5.25 7.70 -8.88
N PRO A 37 5.01 9.02 -8.69
CA PRO A 37 5.52 10.03 -9.60
C PRO A 37 7.05 10.10 -9.58
N THR A 38 7.71 9.92 -8.43
CA THR A 38 9.17 9.94 -8.35
C THR A 38 9.80 8.87 -9.22
N VAL A 39 9.38 7.62 -9.10
CA VAL A 39 9.90 6.52 -9.93
C VAL A 39 9.57 6.77 -11.40
N PHE A 40 8.36 7.23 -11.70
CA PHE A 40 7.95 7.53 -13.07
C PHE A 40 8.84 8.59 -13.71
N TYR A 41 9.09 9.71 -13.03
CA TYR A 41 9.95 10.78 -13.53
C TYR A 41 11.42 10.39 -13.60
N ILE A 42 11.92 9.54 -12.70
CA ILE A 42 13.28 9.02 -12.78
C ILE A 42 13.43 8.14 -14.03
N VAL A 43 12.53 7.17 -14.23
CA VAL A 43 12.59 6.27 -15.38
C VAL A 43 12.46 7.05 -16.68
N TRP A 44 11.50 7.99 -16.75
CA TRP A 44 11.39 8.89 -17.89
C TRP A 44 12.69 9.66 -18.10
N GLY A 45 13.20 10.35 -17.07
CA GLY A 45 14.42 11.15 -17.19
C GLY A 45 15.63 10.33 -17.65
N ILE A 46 15.76 9.09 -17.20
CA ILE A 46 16.82 8.18 -17.67
C ILE A 46 16.61 7.87 -19.16
N MET A 47 15.39 7.52 -19.58
CA MET A 47 15.08 7.27 -20.98
C MET A 47 15.40 8.48 -21.85
N GLU A 48 15.12 9.69 -21.38
CA GLU A 48 15.48 10.93 -22.07
C GLU A 48 16.99 11.03 -22.24
N ILE A 49 17.76 10.90 -21.15
CA ILE A 49 19.22 11.05 -21.14
C ILE A 49 19.90 10.03 -22.07
N VAL A 50 19.49 8.77 -22.06
CA VAL A 50 20.13 7.72 -22.91
C VAL A 50 19.84 7.90 -24.40
N THR A 51 18.80 8.66 -24.75
CA THR A 51 18.47 8.97 -26.15
C THR A 51 19.18 10.22 -26.67
N ILE A 52 19.82 11.01 -25.80
CA ILE A 52 20.58 12.18 -26.23
C ILE A 52 21.81 11.72 -27.02
N PRO A 53 21.94 12.12 -28.31
CA PRO A 53 23.11 11.79 -29.09
C PRO A 53 24.33 12.52 -28.52
N VAL A 54 25.43 11.78 -28.35
CA VAL A 54 26.71 12.38 -27.97
C VAL A 54 27.22 13.24 -29.11
N ALA A 55 27.59 14.49 -28.80
CA ALA A 55 28.19 15.39 -29.77
C ALA A 55 29.54 14.81 -30.26
N PRO A 56 29.89 15.04 -31.54
CA PRO A 56 31.12 14.53 -32.14
C PRO A 56 32.39 15.09 -31.49
#